data_AF-A0A955JG68-F1
#
_entry.id   AF-A0A955JG68-F1
#
_cell.length_a   1.000
_cell.length_b   1.000
_cell.length_c   1.000
_cell.angle_alpha   90.00
_cell.angle_beta   90.00
_cell.angle_gamma   90.00
#
_symmetry.space_group_name_H-M   'P 1'
#
loop_
_entity.id
_entity.type
_entity.pdbx_description
1 polymer ?
#
loop_
_entity_poly.entity_id
_entity_poly.type
_entity_poly.pdbx_seq_one_letter_code
_entity_poly.pdbx_strand_id
1 'polypeptide(L)'
;MSRRPTQRRSPPPVDGPEAEMEQLVRRLAEVARRVFLSRPHAKDVARSLPALNLEWTIDFSGRESRVEDQAARLMEQLVTHVDDAILTHAAFRPGCVFCFFCERADCEHAAPVDCRYVFDGYRETGVPVWSTLLDQAIARGLDEMDELSRDRGAVVLIHSDRKDLVGGRLEAFSRADRVYDLRGQIAIGYQIMTAGGGPRKFAVSLQVVRSTTRSRVVRLGLNTVGLLPDGREALGLLDGSLELPYVTLVREAAPRLARINQDLKRLPPGDRFRRASEEADRLLHDMASGFTRHRRRESWRTGHASLRAAEKDRPTGMARREGLGARPERSFWDEREGTFVVLGGRGRTHVFSVDGLHVTSLHLDRRSIEARLEKRRWRPLDGGEVAVLLGKMRAAFDGANGDGPEV
;
A
#
# COMPACT_ATOMS: atom_id res chain seq x y z
N MET A 1 71.14 18.72 -53.44
CA MET A 1 70.42 17.47 -53.14
C MET A 1 70.33 17.31 -51.62
N SER A 2 69.20 17.68 -51.01
CA SER A 2 69.00 17.58 -49.56
C SER A 2 67.97 16.48 -49.29
N ARG A 3 68.41 15.38 -48.63
CA ARG A 3 67.55 14.25 -48.27
C ARG A 3 66.71 14.63 -47.04
N ARG A 4 65.38 14.67 -47.20
CA ARG A 4 64.44 14.81 -46.08
C ARG A 4 64.47 13.54 -45.21
N PRO A 5 64.51 13.67 -43.87
CA PRO A 5 64.45 12.52 -42.98
C PRO A 5 63.03 11.96 -42.93
N THR A 6 62.91 10.65 -43.11
CA THR A 6 61.69 9.88 -42.90
C THR A 6 61.29 9.93 -41.42
N GLN A 7 60.19 10.63 -41.12
CA GLN A 7 59.51 10.57 -39.83
C GLN A 7 59.09 9.12 -39.55
N ARG A 8 59.69 8.51 -38.52
CA ARG A 8 59.16 7.29 -37.90
C ARG A 8 57.80 7.62 -37.29
N ARG A 9 56.73 7.01 -37.81
CA ARG A 9 55.42 7.00 -37.16
C ARG A 9 55.56 6.24 -35.84
N SER A 10 55.30 6.92 -34.73
CA SER A 10 55.14 6.28 -33.42
C SER A 10 53.98 5.27 -33.46
N PRO A 11 54.09 4.12 -32.78
CA PRO A 11 52.98 3.19 -32.66
C PRO A 11 51.79 3.84 -31.94
N PRO A 12 50.55 3.42 -32.24
CA PRO A 12 49.37 3.95 -31.56
C PRO A 12 49.47 3.70 -30.05
N PRO A 13 48.88 4.56 -29.21
CA PRO A 13 48.87 4.34 -27.77
C PRO A 13 48.21 2.98 -27.49
N VAL A 14 48.92 2.12 -26.76
CA VAL A 14 48.35 0.89 -26.24
C VAL A 14 47.27 1.33 -25.24
N ASP A 15 46.03 0.92 -25.50
CA ASP A 15 44.90 1.19 -24.63
C ASP A 15 45.27 0.75 -23.20
N GLY A 16 45.16 1.67 -22.24
CA GLY A 16 45.50 1.37 -20.84
C GLY A 16 44.60 0.28 -20.26
N PRO A 17 44.95 -0.30 -19.10
CA PRO A 17 44.19 -1.39 -18.47
C PRO A 17 42.71 -1.05 -18.23
N GLU A 18 42.37 0.23 -18.09
CA GLU A 18 40.97 0.71 -17.98
C GLU A 18 40.17 0.49 -19.27
N ALA A 19 40.76 0.76 -20.44
CA ALA A 19 40.11 0.60 -21.73
C ALA A 19 39.92 -0.89 -22.09
N GLU A 20 40.89 -1.74 -21.74
CA GLU A 20 40.72 -3.20 -21.85
C GLU A 20 39.58 -3.72 -20.96
N MET A 21 39.48 -3.22 -19.72
CA MET A 21 38.40 -3.59 -18.80
C MET A 21 37.04 -3.13 -19.32
N GLU A 22 36.93 -1.91 -19.86
CA GLU A 22 35.70 -1.42 -20.48
C GLU A 22 35.26 -2.33 -21.63
N GLN A 23 36.20 -2.76 -22.47
CA GLN A 23 35.92 -3.66 -23.57
C GLN A 23 35.44 -5.04 -23.08
N LEU A 24 36.01 -5.54 -21.98
CA LEU A 24 35.62 -6.81 -21.37
C LEU A 24 34.20 -6.74 -20.79
N VAL A 25 33.85 -5.65 -20.10
CA VAL A 25 32.49 -5.40 -19.59
C VAL A 25 31.47 -5.33 -20.73
N ARG A 26 31.78 -4.61 -21.82
CA ARG A 26 30.89 -4.54 -23.00
C ARG A 26 30.64 -5.91 -23.62
N ARG A 27 31.68 -6.74 -23.77
CA ARG A 27 31.56 -8.11 -24.29
C ARG A 27 30.72 -8.99 -23.37
N LEU A 28 30.93 -8.90 -22.06
CA LEU A 28 30.14 -9.65 -21.08
C LEU A 28 28.66 -9.26 -21.11
N ALA A 29 28.36 -7.96 -21.22
CA ALA A 29 26.99 -7.46 -21.36
C ALA A 29 26.32 -7.99 -22.64
N GLU A 30 27.05 -8.08 -23.75
CA GLU A 30 26.54 -8.64 -25.00
C GLU A 30 26.28 -10.15 -24.92
N VAL A 31 27.15 -10.91 -24.25
CA VAL A 31 26.92 -12.33 -23.96
C VAL A 31 25.68 -12.50 -23.08
N ALA A 32 25.57 -11.74 -22.00
CA ALA A 32 24.40 -11.75 -21.11
C ALA A 32 23.10 -11.43 -21.86
N ARG A 33 23.11 -10.42 -22.74
CA ARG A 33 21.96 -10.05 -23.57
C ARG A 33 21.56 -11.17 -24.55
N ARG A 34 22.53 -11.85 -25.17
CA ARG A 34 22.26 -13.00 -26.05
C ARG A 34 21.68 -14.18 -25.28
N VAL A 35 22.25 -14.50 -24.12
CA VAL A 35 21.73 -15.54 -23.22
C VAL A 35 20.31 -15.22 -22.79
N PHE A 36 20.02 -13.96 -22.46
CA PHE A 36 18.68 -13.52 -22.10
C PHE A 36 17.68 -13.67 -23.24
N LEU A 37 17.98 -13.10 -24.41
CA LEU A 37 17.06 -13.11 -25.56
C LEU A 37 16.79 -14.51 -26.12
N SER A 38 17.64 -15.50 -25.83
CA SER A 38 17.41 -16.89 -26.21
C SER A 38 16.47 -17.65 -25.27
N ARG A 39 16.08 -17.07 -24.13
CA ARG A 39 15.19 -17.73 -23.17
C ARG A 39 13.71 -17.51 -23.47
N PRO A 40 12.86 -18.52 -23.17
CA PRO A 40 11.41 -18.32 -23.09
C PRO A 40 11.06 -17.19 -22.12
N HIS A 41 10.01 -16.42 -22.41
CA HIS A 41 9.53 -15.30 -21.57
C HIS A 41 10.49 -14.11 -21.42
N ALA A 42 11.65 -14.10 -22.10
CA ALA A 42 12.56 -12.96 -22.10
C ALA A 42 11.88 -11.69 -22.60
N LYS A 43 11.00 -11.79 -23.60
CA LYS A 43 10.24 -10.64 -24.12
C LYS A 43 9.32 -10.02 -23.06
N ASP A 44 8.83 -10.83 -22.13
CA ASP A 44 7.84 -10.45 -21.13
C ASP A 44 8.48 -9.62 -19.99
N VAL A 45 9.80 -9.77 -19.78
CA VAL A 45 10.56 -9.12 -18.69
C VAL A 45 11.69 -8.20 -19.18
N ALA A 46 11.86 -8.05 -20.50
CA ALA A 46 12.97 -7.31 -21.10
C ALA A 46 13.11 -5.84 -20.64
N ARG A 47 12.00 -5.21 -20.23
CA ARG A 47 11.97 -3.81 -19.75
C ARG A 47 12.13 -3.68 -18.23
N SER A 48 12.07 -4.78 -17.49
CA SER A 48 11.99 -4.80 -16.03
C SER A 48 13.08 -5.66 -15.37
N LEU A 49 14.06 -6.14 -16.15
CA LEU A 49 15.20 -6.87 -15.63
C LEU A 49 16.04 -5.98 -14.69
N PRO A 50 16.37 -6.47 -13.49
CA PRO A 50 17.28 -5.79 -12.60
C PRO A 50 18.71 -5.87 -13.14
N ALA A 51 19.60 -5.03 -12.58
CA ALA A 51 21.02 -5.14 -12.81
C ALA A 51 21.52 -6.56 -12.47
N LEU A 52 22.29 -7.15 -13.38
CA LEU A 52 22.92 -8.45 -13.18
C LEU A 52 24.16 -8.26 -12.30
N ASN A 53 24.14 -8.86 -11.12
CA ASN A 53 25.31 -8.92 -10.25
C ASN A 53 25.98 -10.29 -10.42
N LEU A 54 27.20 -10.30 -10.95
CA LEU A 54 28.03 -11.50 -11.05
C LEU A 54 29.15 -11.40 -10.03
N GLU A 55 29.20 -12.34 -9.10
CA GLU A 55 30.33 -12.52 -8.20
C GLU A 55 31.30 -13.52 -8.85
N TRP A 56 32.46 -13.01 -9.28
CA TRP A 56 33.50 -13.82 -9.93
C TRP A 56 34.78 -13.79 -9.09
N THR A 57 35.37 -14.97 -8.87
CA THR A 57 36.68 -15.13 -8.21
C THR A 57 37.71 -15.54 -9.24
N ILE A 58 38.77 -14.76 -9.36
CA ILE A 58 39.93 -15.06 -10.21
C ILE A 58 41.02 -15.63 -9.29
N ASP A 59 41.39 -16.89 -9.52
CA ASP A 59 42.48 -17.54 -8.78
C ASP A 59 43.81 -17.26 -9.47
N PHE A 60 44.72 -16.60 -8.75
CA PHE A 60 46.08 -16.28 -9.22
C PHE A 60 47.11 -17.33 -8.77
N SER A 61 46.71 -18.38 -8.04
CA SER A 61 47.61 -19.32 -7.37
C SER A 61 48.35 -20.29 -8.31
N GLY A 62 48.24 -20.12 -9.63
CA GLY A 62 49.03 -20.88 -10.61
C GLY A 62 48.68 -22.37 -10.72
N ARG A 63 47.69 -22.86 -9.97
CA ARG A 63 47.00 -24.10 -10.36
C ARG A 63 46.17 -23.75 -11.59
N GLU A 64 46.53 -24.34 -12.74
CA GLU A 64 45.77 -24.22 -13.98
C GLU A 64 44.31 -24.69 -13.77
N SER A 65 43.45 -23.86 -13.20
CA SER A 65 42.09 -23.84 -13.73
C SER A 65 42.25 -23.26 -15.12
N ARG A 66 42.11 -24.11 -16.13
CA ARG A 66 42.15 -23.68 -17.52
C ARG A 66 41.16 -22.53 -17.70
N VAL A 67 41.51 -21.53 -18.50
CA VAL A 67 40.65 -20.37 -18.76
C VAL A 67 39.27 -20.83 -19.22
N GLU A 68 39.23 -21.95 -19.95
CA GLU A 68 38.03 -22.66 -20.38
C GLU A 68 37.13 -23.09 -19.20
N ASP A 69 37.69 -23.62 -18.12
CA ASP A 69 36.93 -24.05 -16.93
C ASP A 69 36.36 -22.85 -16.17
N GLN A 70 37.14 -21.77 -16.06
CA GLN A 70 36.67 -20.52 -15.46
C GLN A 70 35.54 -19.89 -16.29
N ALA A 71 35.70 -19.87 -17.61
CA ALA A 71 34.68 -19.37 -18.54
C ALA A 71 33.40 -20.22 -18.49
N ALA A 72 33.52 -21.55 -18.41
CA ALA A 72 32.37 -22.45 -18.29
C ALA A 72 31.58 -22.20 -17.00
N ARG A 73 32.27 -22.03 -15.86
CA ARG A 73 31.62 -21.70 -14.58
C ARG A 73 30.93 -20.34 -14.61
N LEU A 74 31.59 -19.33 -15.19
CA LEU A 74 30.99 -18.00 -15.36
C LEU A 74 29.74 -18.06 -16.24
N MET A 75 29.79 -18.84 -17.32
CA MET A 75 28.63 -19.05 -18.20
C MET A 75 27.49 -19.78 -17.49
N GLU A 76 27.77 -20.79 -16.68
CA GLU A 76 26.76 -21.49 -15.88
C GLU A 76 26.11 -20.55 -14.85
N GLN A 77 26.91 -19.74 -14.15
CA GLN A 77 26.43 -18.72 -13.22
C GLN A 77 25.54 -17.68 -13.92
N LEU A 78 25.97 -17.20 -15.09
CA LEU A 78 25.23 -16.25 -15.91
C LEU A 78 23.88 -16.84 -16.36
N VAL A 79 23.89 -18.05 -16.91
CA VAL A 79 22.68 -18.74 -17.35
C VAL A 79 21.71 -18.93 -16.19
N THR A 80 22.20 -19.39 -15.04
CA THR A 80 21.39 -19.59 -13.84
C THR A 80 20.79 -18.28 -13.36
N HIS A 81 21.57 -17.20 -13.30
CA HIS A 81 21.07 -15.87 -12.90
C HIS A 81 20.02 -15.33 -13.86
N VAL A 82 20.22 -15.50 -15.16
CA VAL A 82 19.26 -15.05 -16.18
C VAL A 82 17.96 -15.84 -16.09
N ASP A 83 18.02 -17.17 -15.99
CA ASP A 83 16.83 -18.01 -15.83
C ASP A 83 16.08 -17.67 -14.52
N ASP A 84 16.81 -17.46 -13.42
CA ASP A 84 16.22 -17.09 -12.14
C ASP A 84 15.57 -15.71 -12.16
N ALA A 85 16.20 -14.74 -12.85
CA ALA A 85 15.64 -13.41 -13.04
C ALA A 85 14.36 -13.48 -13.90
N ILE A 86 14.37 -14.22 -15.00
CA ILE A 86 13.19 -14.41 -15.86
C ILE A 86 12.06 -15.07 -15.09
N LEU A 87 12.32 -16.20 -14.42
CA LEU A 87 11.29 -16.93 -13.68
C LEU A 87 10.69 -16.08 -12.57
N THR A 88 11.53 -15.35 -11.84
CA THR A 88 11.06 -14.46 -10.77
C THR A 88 10.24 -13.31 -11.33
N HIS A 89 10.69 -12.66 -12.40
CA HIS A 89 9.99 -11.49 -12.95
C HIS A 89 8.77 -11.83 -13.81
N ALA A 90 8.77 -12.99 -14.47
CA ALA A 90 7.61 -13.49 -15.21
C ALA A 90 6.50 -13.95 -14.25
N ALA A 91 6.88 -14.54 -13.11
CA ALA A 91 5.93 -14.94 -12.08
C ALA A 91 5.47 -13.74 -11.22
N PHE A 92 6.40 -12.86 -10.84
CA PHE A 92 6.13 -11.66 -10.05
C PHE A 92 6.29 -10.41 -10.93
N ARG A 93 5.17 -9.99 -11.53
CA ARG A 93 5.06 -8.72 -12.26
C ARG A 93 4.35 -7.68 -11.40
N PRO A 94 5.05 -6.63 -10.95
CA PRO A 94 4.40 -5.52 -10.25
C PRO A 94 3.20 -4.99 -11.03
N GLY A 95 2.08 -4.74 -10.35
CA GLY A 95 0.84 -4.28 -10.98
C GLY A 95 -0.11 -5.38 -11.43
N CYS A 96 0.35 -6.64 -11.48
CA CYS A 96 -0.46 -7.77 -11.95
C CYS A 96 -0.44 -8.94 -10.95
N VAL A 97 -1.51 -9.75 -10.96
CA VAL A 97 -1.62 -10.98 -10.19
C VAL A 97 -1.31 -12.18 -11.08
N PHE A 98 -0.55 -13.14 -10.58
CA PHE A 98 -0.23 -14.35 -11.33
C PHE A 98 -1.48 -15.21 -11.56
N CYS A 99 -1.79 -15.54 -12.81
CA CYS A 99 -2.89 -16.45 -13.11
C CYS A 99 -2.36 -17.89 -13.14
N PHE A 100 -2.82 -18.73 -12.21
CA PHE A 100 -2.39 -20.13 -12.14
C PHE A 100 -3.01 -20.99 -13.25
N PHE A 101 -4.13 -20.56 -13.83
CA PHE A 101 -4.73 -21.22 -14.99
C PHE A 101 -3.93 -20.96 -16.27
N CYS A 102 -3.50 -19.72 -16.49
CA CYS A 102 -2.72 -19.35 -17.68
C CYS A 102 -1.20 -19.51 -17.48
N GLU A 103 -0.76 -19.83 -16.26
CA GLU A 103 0.64 -19.89 -15.81
C GLU A 103 1.47 -18.62 -16.11
N ARG A 104 0.85 -17.44 -16.06
CA ARG A 104 1.49 -16.16 -16.37
C ARG A 104 0.81 -14.97 -15.69
N ALA A 105 1.57 -13.88 -15.52
CA ALA A 105 1.09 -12.62 -14.91
C ALA A 105 0.66 -11.55 -15.95
N ASP A 106 0.70 -11.85 -17.24
CA ASP A 106 0.39 -10.92 -18.34
C ASP A 106 -0.82 -11.35 -19.18
N CYS A 107 -1.82 -11.95 -18.52
CA CYS A 107 -3.09 -12.31 -19.16
C CYS A 107 -4.22 -11.37 -18.74
N GLU A 108 -5.36 -11.44 -19.44
CA GLU A 108 -6.55 -10.62 -19.15
C GLU A 108 -7.07 -10.76 -17.71
N HIS A 109 -6.84 -11.92 -17.09
CA HIS A 109 -7.26 -12.18 -15.71
C HIS A 109 -6.35 -11.53 -14.66
N ALA A 110 -5.14 -11.11 -15.04
CA ALA A 110 -4.09 -10.69 -14.12
C ALA A 110 -4.28 -9.28 -13.56
N ALA A 111 -5.23 -8.51 -14.08
CA ALA A 111 -5.50 -7.14 -13.67
C ALA A 111 -6.99 -6.91 -13.39
N PRO A 112 -7.34 -5.95 -12.50
CA PRO A 112 -8.73 -5.60 -12.26
C PRO A 112 -9.33 -4.91 -13.49
N VAL A 113 -10.65 -5.05 -13.65
CA VAL A 113 -11.40 -4.46 -14.77
C VAL A 113 -11.67 -2.95 -14.61
N ASP A 114 -11.61 -2.43 -13.38
CA ASP A 114 -11.87 -1.03 -13.05
C ASP A 114 -11.12 -0.62 -11.77
N CYS A 115 -10.89 0.68 -11.59
CA CYS A 115 -10.22 1.29 -10.45
C CYS A 115 -10.86 1.01 -9.07
N ARG A 116 -12.10 0.52 -9.00
CA ARG A 116 -12.77 0.16 -7.75
C ARG A 116 -12.59 -1.30 -7.34
N TYR A 117 -12.05 -2.13 -8.23
CA TYR A 117 -11.89 -3.56 -8.01
C TYR A 117 -10.57 -3.85 -7.30
N VAL A 118 -10.64 -4.79 -6.36
CA VAL A 118 -9.51 -5.33 -5.62
C VAL A 118 -9.47 -6.83 -5.79
N PHE A 119 -8.31 -7.41 -5.59
CA PHE A 119 -8.12 -8.86 -5.68
C PHE A 119 -8.90 -9.56 -4.55
N ASP A 120 -9.61 -10.64 -4.87
CA ASP A 120 -10.48 -11.38 -3.94
C ASP A 120 -10.11 -12.86 -3.82
N GLY A 121 -8.87 -13.20 -4.17
CA GLY A 121 -8.41 -14.58 -4.17
C GLY A 121 -8.55 -15.25 -5.54
N TYR A 122 -8.53 -16.57 -5.53
CA TYR A 122 -8.58 -17.40 -6.74
C TYR A 122 -9.82 -18.27 -6.77
N ARG A 123 -10.32 -18.54 -7.97
CA ARG A 123 -11.24 -19.65 -8.21
C ARG A 123 -10.53 -20.99 -7.99
N GLU A 124 -11.32 -22.06 -7.90
CA GLU A 124 -10.82 -23.44 -7.82
C GLU A 124 -9.83 -23.79 -8.94
N THR A 125 -10.03 -23.21 -10.13
CA THR A 125 -9.19 -23.37 -11.32
C THR A 125 -7.91 -22.52 -11.31
N GLY A 126 -7.68 -21.71 -10.28
CA GLY A 126 -6.51 -20.84 -10.21
C GLY A 126 -6.62 -19.55 -11.02
N VAL A 127 -7.81 -19.20 -11.52
CA VAL A 127 -8.09 -17.90 -12.15
C VAL A 127 -8.29 -16.83 -11.06
N PRO A 128 -7.60 -15.67 -11.14
CA PRO A 128 -7.84 -14.53 -10.24
C PRO A 128 -9.31 -14.10 -10.20
N VAL A 129 -9.79 -13.77 -9.00
CA VAL A 129 -11.11 -13.18 -8.77
C VAL A 129 -10.93 -11.72 -8.38
N TRP A 130 -11.78 -10.88 -8.97
CA TRP A 130 -11.83 -9.46 -8.72
C TRP A 130 -13.25 -9.10 -8.27
N SER A 131 -13.35 -8.35 -7.18
CA SER A 131 -14.61 -7.83 -6.66
C SER A 131 -14.41 -6.39 -6.21
N THR A 132 -15.50 -5.63 -6.10
CA THR A 132 -15.37 -4.27 -5.60
C THR A 132 -14.99 -4.30 -4.12
N LEU A 133 -14.21 -3.30 -3.67
CA LEU A 133 -13.86 -3.22 -2.25
C LEU A 133 -15.12 -3.15 -1.35
N LEU A 134 -16.19 -2.53 -1.84
CA LEU A 134 -17.47 -2.48 -1.15
C LEU A 134 -18.07 -3.89 -0.97
N ASP A 135 -18.11 -4.70 -2.02
CA ASP A 135 -18.65 -6.06 -1.96
C ASP A 135 -17.85 -6.91 -0.98
N GLN A 136 -16.52 -6.80 -0.99
CA GLN A 136 -15.66 -7.49 -0.02
C GLN A 136 -15.93 -7.04 1.42
N ALA A 137 -16.15 -5.74 1.63
CA ALA A 137 -16.45 -5.20 2.95
C ALA A 137 -17.81 -5.68 3.47
N ILE A 138 -18.82 -5.75 2.60
CA ILE A 138 -20.15 -6.33 2.91
C ILE A 138 -20.02 -7.81 3.25
N ALA A 139 -19.33 -8.59 2.41
CA ALA A 139 -19.18 -10.04 2.60
C ALA A 139 -18.48 -10.39 3.92
N ARG A 140 -17.60 -9.51 4.39
CA ARG A 140 -16.88 -9.65 5.66
C ARG A 140 -17.59 -9.01 6.86
N GLY A 141 -18.73 -8.35 6.65
CA GLY A 141 -19.53 -7.73 7.71
C GLY A 141 -18.76 -6.66 8.48
N LEU A 142 -17.95 -5.84 7.79
CA LEU A 142 -17.21 -4.76 8.46
C LEU A 142 -18.16 -3.72 9.05
N ASP A 143 -17.89 -3.21 10.24
CA ASP A 143 -18.78 -2.23 10.89
C ASP A 143 -18.65 -0.83 10.26
N GLU A 144 -17.55 -0.54 9.56
CA GLU A 144 -17.23 0.77 8.98
C GLU A 144 -17.89 1.05 7.61
N MET A 145 -18.94 0.30 7.22
CA MET A 145 -19.63 0.45 5.93
C MET A 145 -20.19 1.86 5.68
N ASP A 146 -20.69 2.51 6.73
CA ASP A 146 -21.23 3.88 6.65
C ASP A 146 -20.16 4.92 6.32
N GLU A 147 -18.88 4.60 6.53
CA GLU A 147 -17.79 5.50 6.21
C GLU A 147 -17.42 5.41 4.70
N LEU A 148 -17.53 4.22 4.08
CA LEU A 148 -17.20 3.99 2.65
C LEU A 148 -18.08 4.80 1.70
N SER A 149 -19.33 5.05 2.10
CA SER A 149 -20.32 5.80 1.33
C SER A 149 -20.09 7.32 1.35
N ARG A 150 -19.32 7.86 2.33
CA ARG A 150 -19.06 9.29 2.45
C ARG A 150 -18.17 9.83 1.31
N ASP A 151 -18.42 11.07 0.90
CA ASP A 151 -17.69 11.75 -0.19
C ASP A 151 -16.20 12.00 0.10
N ARG A 152 -15.78 11.93 1.37
CA ARG A 152 -14.37 12.14 1.77
C ARG A 152 -13.52 10.88 1.81
N GLY A 153 -14.08 9.73 1.40
CA GLY A 153 -13.34 8.47 1.27
C GLY A 153 -12.91 7.94 2.63
N ALA A 154 -13.79 7.17 3.28
CA ALA A 154 -13.25 6.30 4.31
C ALA A 154 -12.41 5.25 3.64
N VAL A 155 -11.17 5.17 4.08
CA VAL A 155 -10.27 4.14 3.65
C VAL A 155 -10.46 2.95 4.60
N VAL A 156 -11.18 1.96 4.10
CA VAL A 156 -11.27 0.61 4.63
C VAL A 156 -10.01 -0.15 4.28
N LEU A 157 -9.59 -0.93 5.25
CA LEU A 157 -8.48 -1.84 5.14
C LEU A 157 -9.01 -3.25 5.36
N ILE A 158 -8.80 -4.13 4.38
CA ILE A 158 -9.10 -5.54 4.52
C ILE A 158 -7.80 -6.32 4.50
N HIS A 159 -7.52 -7.03 5.59
CA HIS A 159 -6.45 -8.01 5.66
C HIS A 159 -6.99 -9.38 5.23
N SER A 160 -6.28 -10.05 4.32
CA SER A 160 -6.58 -11.44 3.95
C SER A 160 -5.29 -12.25 4.01
N ASP A 161 -5.35 -13.41 4.67
CA ASP A 161 -4.21 -14.30 4.74
C ASP A 161 -4.12 -15.20 3.50
N ARG A 162 -3.09 -16.04 3.43
CA ARG A 162 -2.94 -17.00 2.34
C ARG A 162 -4.15 -17.94 2.21
N LYS A 163 -4.70 -18.43 3.32
CA LYS A 163 -5.79 -19.41 3.31
C LYS A 163 -7.05 -18.78 2.70
N ASP A 164 -7.34 -17.52 2.99
CA ASP A 164 -8.45 -16.79 2.40
C ASP A 164 -8.31 -16.65 0.88
N LEU A 165 -7.08 -16.42 0.38
CA LEU A 165 -6.84 -16.07 -1.01
C LEU A 165 -6.66 -17.27 -1.93
N VAL A 166 -5.99 -18.33 -1.47
CA VAL A 166 -5.66 -19.50 -2.29
C VAL A 166 -6.22 -20.82 -1.75
N GLY A 167 -6.87 -20.82 -0.59
CA GLY A 167 -7.28 -22.06 0.11
C GLY A 167 -8.34 -22.90 -0.61
N GLY A 168 -9.12 -22.29 -1.51
CA GLY A 168 -10.11 -22.99 -2.33
C GLY A 168 -9.59 -23.58 -3.64
N ARG A 169 -8.29 -23.44 -3.94
CA ARG A 169 -7.73 -23.88 -5.24
C ARG A 169 -7.45 -25.38 -5.27
N LEU A 170 -7.72 -26.03 -6.40
CA LEU A 170 -7.41 -27.44 -6.61
C LEU A 170 -5.89 -27.66 -6.73
N GLU A 171 -5.42 -28.82 -6.25
CA GLU A 171 -3.99 -29.19 -6.25
C GLU A 171 -3.38 -29.22 -7.66
N ALA A 172 -4.18 -29.53 -8.69
CA ALA A 172 -3.75 -29.49 -10.09
C ALA A 172 -3.18 -28.13 -10.52
N PHE A 173 -3.57 -27.04 -9.85
CA PHE A 173 -3.11 -25.67 -10.13
C PHE A 173 -2.05 -25.16 -9.14
N SER A 174 -1.42 -26.04 -8.36
CA SER A 174 -0.37 -25.69 -7.39
C SER A 174 1.06 -25.77 -7.94
N ARG A 175 1.25 -26.16 -9.21
CA ARG A 175 2.58 -26.35 -9.80
C ARG A 175 3.44 -25.08 -9.77
N ALA A 176 2.81 -23.94 -9.98
CA ALA A 176 3.45 -22.62 -9.95
C ALA A 176 3.68 -22.07 -8.53
N ASP A 177 3.15 -22.71 -7.46
CA ASP A 177 3.41 -22.29 -6.06
C ASP A 177 4.90 -22.33 -5.69
N ARG A 178 5.69 -23.08 -6.47
CA ARG A 178 7.14 -23.15 -6.35
C ARG A 178 7.84 -21.88 -6.82
N VAL A 179 7.19 -21.05 -7.63
CA VAL A 179 7.76 -19.82 -8.22
C VAL A 179 7.03 -18.58 -7.73
N TYR A 180 5.73 -18.68 -7.48
CA TYR A 180 4.87 -17.62 -6.96
C TYR A 180 4.00 -18.14 -5.81
N ASP A 181 4.28 -17.70 -4.59
CA ASP A 181 3.46 -18.02 -3.41
C ASP A 181 2.92 -16.73 -2.79
N LEU A 182 1.63 -16.46 -3.01
CA LEU A 182 0.92 -15.34 -2.38
C LEU A 182 0.77 -15.60 -0.88
N ARG A 183 1.41 -14.76 -0.06
CA ARG A 183 1.43 -14.93 1.41
C ARG A 183 0.23 -14.27 2.10
N GLY A 184 -0.28 -13.21 1.50
CA GLY A 184 -1.43 -12.48 2.00
C GLY A 184 -1.53 -11.13 1.31
N GLN A 185 -2.57 -10.39 1.64
CA GLN A 185 -2.80 -9.07 1.10
C GLN A 185 -3.45 -8.11 2.09
N ILE A 186 -3.34 -6.83 1.75
CA ILE A 186 -4.12 -5.75 2.30
C ILE A 186 -4.83 -5.03 1.15
N ALA A 187 -6.15 -5.00 1.16
CA ALA A 187 -6.91 -4.13 0.26
C ALA A 187 -7.19 -2.79 0.94
N ILE A 188 -6.97 -1.69 0.23
CA ILE A 188 -7.04 -0.31 0.73
C ILE A 188 -7.92 0.52 -0.19
N GLY A 189 -8.96 1.12 0.36
CA GLY A 189 -9.80 2.07 -0.37
C GLY A 189 -11.04 2.47 0.43
N TYR A 190 -11.82 3.47 0.03
CA TYR A 190 -11.64 4.23 -1.19
C TYR A 190 -10.76 5.45 -1.00
N GLN A 191 -9.78 5.58 -1.88
CA GLN A 191 -8.94 6.75 -2.02
C GLN A 191 -9.50 7.66 -3.11
N ILE A 192 -9.25 8.97 -3.04
CA ILE A 192 -9.82 9.93 -3.98
C ILE A 192 -8.69 10.55 -4.81
N MET A 193 -8.85 10.52 -6.12
CA MET A 193 -7.97 11.22 -7.07
C MET A 193 -8.82 12.00 -8.06
N THR A 194 -8.39 13.21 -8.42
CA THR A 194 -9.06 14.00 -9.46
C THR A 194 -8.67 13.45 -10.83
N ALA A 195 -9.65 13.02 -11.62
CA ALA A 195 -9.47 12.54 -12.99
C ALA A 195 -10.70 12.87 -13.84
N GLY A 196 -10.51 13.28 -15.10
CA GLY A 196 -11.61 13.48 -16.05
C GLY A 196 -12.67 14.51 -15.61
N GLY A 197 -12.27 15.58 -14.92
CA GLY A 197 -13.19 16.66 -14.52
C GLY A 197 -13.78 16.55 -13.11
N GLY A 198 -13.38 15.58 -12.28
CA GLY A 198 -13.84 15.51 -10.89
C GLY A 198 -13.11 14.48 -10.02
N PRO A 199 -13.39 14.47 -8.70
CA PRO A 199 -12.86 13.47 -7.78
C PRO A 199 -13.46 12.08 -8.07
N ARG A 200 -12.61 11.06 -8.16
CA ARG A 200 -13.03 9.67 -8.38
C ARG A 200 -12.40 8.76 -7.32
N LYS A 201 -13.19 7.80 -6.85
CA LYS A 201 -12.81 6.79 -5.86
C LYS A 201 -12.08 5.63 -6.53
N PHE A 202 -10.99 5.16 -5.93
CA PHE A 202 -10.27 3.96 -6.36
C PHE A 202 -9.76 3.15 -5.16
N ALA A 203 -9.42 1.90 -5.40
CA ALA A 203 -8.93 0.96 -4.41
C ALA A 203 -7.68 0.22 -4.92
N VAL A 204 -6.87 -0.28 -4.00
CA VAL A 204 -5.58 -0.92 -4.29
C VAL A 204 -5.39 -2.14 -3.40
N SER A 205 -4.93 -3.26 -3.96
CA SER A 205 -4.43 -4.42 -3.23
C SER A 205 -2.91 -4.35 -3.08
N LEU A 206 -2.41 -4.41 -1.85
CA LEU A 206 -0.99 -4.58 -1.53
C LEU A 206 -0.76 -6.04 -1.14
N GLN A 207 0.00 -6.78 -1.93
CA GLN A 207 0.18 -8.22 -1.75
C GLN A 207 1.63 -8.55 -1.41
N VAL A 208 1.85 -9.36 -0.39
CA VAL A 208 3.19 -9.92 -0.13
C VAL A 208 3.27 -11.26 -0.84
N VAL A 209 4.23 -11.38 -1.73
CA VAL A 209 4.48 -12.58 -2.53
C VAL A 209 5.85 -13.11 -2.18
N ARG A 210 5.95 -14.42 -1.95
CA ARG A 210 7.21 -15.12 -1.91
C ARG A 210 7.52 -15.67 -3.29
N SER A 211 8.63 -15.24 -3.88
CA SER A 211 9.19 -15.88 -5.06
C SER A 211 10.33 -16.81 -4.66
N THR A 212 10.48 -17.90 -5.40
CA THR A 212 11.60 -18.82 -5.23
C THR A 212 12.21 -19.12 -6.58
N THR A 213 13.53 -18.96 -6.66
CA THR A 213 14.31 -19.19 -7.87
C THR A 213 14.66 -20.68 -8.04
N ARG A 214 15.20 -21.09 -9.19
CA ARG A 214 15.72 -22.47 -9.36
C ARG A 214 16.90 -22.74 -8.43
N SER A 215 17.71 -21.72 -8.17
CA SER A 215 18.78 -21.75 -7.16
C SER A 215 18.29 -21.81 -5.70
N ARG A 216 16.97 -21.99 -5.46
CA ARG A 216 16.33 -22.02 -4.13
C ARG A 216 16.59 -20.75 -3.30
N VAL A 217 16.82 -19.63 -3.98
CA VAL A 217 16.84 -18.32 -3.33
C VAL A 217 15.40 -17.91 -3.10
N VAL A 218 15.06 -17.68 -1.83
CA VAL A 218 13.75 -17.22 -1.41
C VAL A 218 13.79 -15.70 -1.30
N ARG A 219 12.82 -15.04 -1.89
CA ARG A 219 12.65 -13.58 -1.81
C ARG A 219 11.20 -13.24 -1.52
N LEU A 220 10.99 -12.20 -0.74
CA LEU A 220 9.69 -11.54 -0.59
C LEU A 220 9.62 -10.30 -1.49
N GLY A 221 8.50 -10.16 -2.20
CA GLY A 221 8.13 -8.99 -3.00
C GLY A 221 6.84 -8.37 -2.46
N LEU A 222 6.72 -7.05 -2.56
CA LEU A 222 5.47 -6.32 -2.31
C LEU A 222 4.89 -5.91 -3.66
N ASN A 223 3.73 -6.43 -4.01
CA ASN A 223 3.03 -6.13 -5.25
C ASN A 223 1.91 -5.13 -4.98
N THR A 224 1.87 -4.04 -5.74
CA THR A 224 0.82 -3.04 -5.68
C THR A 224 -0.07 -3.22 -6.89
N VAL A 225 -1.30 -3.68 -6.67
CA VAL A 225 -2.24 -4.02 -7.75
C VAL A 225 -3.49 -3.16 -7.66
N GLY A 226 -3.85 -2.51 -8.75
CA GLY A 226 -5.00 -1.63 -8.83
C GLY A 226 -4.89 -0.69 -10.02
N LEU A 227 -6.02 -0.15 -10.43
CA LEU A 227 -6.07 0.89 -11.45
C LEU A 227 -6.39 2.24 -10.81
N LEU A 228 -5.78 3.28 -11.35
CA LEU A 228 -6.15 4.66 -11.07
C LEU A 228 -7.41 5.03 -11.87
N PRO A 229 -8.15 6.07 -11.45
CA PRO A 229 -9.34 6.52 -12.17
C PRO A 229 -9.15 6.97 -13.63
N ASP A 230 -7.91 7.20 -14.06
CA ASP A 230 -7.52 7.52 -15.45
C ASP A 230 -7.08 6.28 -16.25
N GLY A 231 -7.17 5.09 -15.67
CA GLY A 231 -6.83 3.81 -16.30
C GLY A 231 -5.37 3.40 -16.18
N ARG A 232 -4.49 4.23 -15.60
CA ARG A 232 -3.09 3.84 -15.34
C ARG A 232 -3.00 2.88 -14.15
N GLU A 233 -1.92 2.13 -14.06
CA GLU A 233 -1.64 1.26 -12.90
C GLU A 233 -1.33 2.09 -11.64
N ALA A 234 -1.86 1.69 -10.49
CA ALA A 234 -1.61 2.34 -9.20
C ALA A 234 -0.12 2.33 -8.81
N LEU A 235 0.64 1.32 -9.28
CA LEU A 235 2.09 1.25 -9.12
C LEU A 235 2.79 2.52 -9.65
N GLY A 236 2.26 3.13 -10.71
CA GLY A 236 2.87 4.31 -11.34
C GLY A 236 2.88 5.58 -10.47
N LEU A 237 2.18 5.60 -9.33
CA LEU A 237 2.23 6.75 -8.39
C LEU A 237 3.34 6.65 -7.35
N LEU A 238 4.06 5.53 -7.25
CA LEU A 238 5.10 5.36 -6.23
C LEU A 238 6.28 6.32 -6.42
N ASP A 239 6.56 6.72 -7.66
CA ASP A 239 7.65 7.61 -8.05
C ASP A 239 7.27 9.11 -7.96
N GLY A 240 6.01 9.43 -7.67
CA GLY A 240 5.48 10.80 -7.69
C GLY A 240 5.46 11.51 -6.32
N SER A 241 5.12 12.80 -6.31
CA SER A 241 4.97 13.62 -5.09
C SER A 241 3.61 13.49 -4.38
N LEU A 242 2.73 12.59 -4.85
CA LEU A 242 1.41 12.38 -4.29
C LEU A 242 1.49 11.59 -2.97
N GLU A 243 1.13 12.24 -1.88
CA GLU A 243 0.99 11.61 -0.56
C GLU A 243 -0.40 10.97 -0.43
N LEU A 244 -0.53 9.76 -0.97
CA LEU A 244 -1.71 8.92 -0.80
C LEU A 244 -1.40 7.84 0.25
N PRO A 245 -2.38 7.46 1.10
CA PRO A 245 -2.11 6.55 2.21
C PRO A 245 -1.43 5.22 1.84
N TYR A 246 -1.78 4.61 0.70
CA TYR A 246 -1.09 3.39 0.24
C TYR A 246 0.34 3.64 -0.24
N VAL A 247 0.62 4.82 -0.83
CA VAL A 247 1.97 5.19 -1.29
C VAL A 247 2.90 5.28 -0.09
N THR A 248 2.43 5.92 0.99
CA THR A 248 3.17 6.00 2.26
C THR A 248 3.48 4.62 2.82
N LEU A 249 2.48 3.72 2.89
CA LEU A 249 2.70 2.34 3.35
C LEU A 249 3.72 1.57 2.50
N VAL A 250 3.65 1.69 1.17
CA VAL A 250 4.59 1.01 0.27
C VAL A 250 6.02 1.55 0.47
N ARG A 251 6.17 2.87 0.62
CA ARG A 251 7.46 3.52 0.88
C ARG A 251 8.06 3.10 2.22
N GLU A 252 7.25 2.98 3.26
CA GLU A 252 7.68 2.49 4.57
C GLU A 252 8.04 0.98 4.55
N ALA A 253 7.30 0.19 3.77
CA ALA A 253 7.53 -1.25 3.65
C ALA A 253 8.78 -1.59 2.82
N ALA A 254 9.12 -0.80 1.81
CA ALA A 254 10.23 -1.06 0.89
C ALA A 254 11.61 -1.28 1.55
N PRO A 255 12.12 -0.39 2.42
CA PRO A 255 13.42 -0.59 3.08
C PRO A 255 13.41 -1.79 4.02
N ARG A 256 12.26 -2.04 4.68
CA ARG A 256 12.09 -3.21 5.55
C ARG A 256 12.13 -4.51 4.75
N LEU A 257 11.44 -4.56 3.61
CA LEU A 257 11.45 -5.71 2.71
C LEU A 257 12.88 -5.98 2.17
N ALA A 258 13.63 -4.92 1.84
CA ALA A 258 15.03 -5.05 1.43
C ALA A 258 15.88 -5.70 2.53
N ARG A 259 15.73 -5.26 3.78
CA ARG A 259 16.42 -5.86 4.94
C ARG A 259 16.03 -7.31 5.17
N ILE A 260 14.73 -7.63 5.16
CA ILE A 260 14.23 -9.01 5.29
C ILE A 260 14.88 -9.91 4.23
N ASN A 261 14.91 -9.47 2.97
CA ASN A 261 15.53 -10.23 1.90
C ASN A 261 17.04 -10.42 2.07
N GLN A 262 17.76 -9.46 2.66
CA GLN A 262 19.18 -9.63 3.00
C GLN A 262 19.37 -10.66 4.12
N ASP A 263 18.54 -10.61 5.15
CA ASP A 263 18.60 -11.57 6.27
C ASP A 263 18.27 -13.00 5.81
N LEU A 264 17.27 -13.15 4.92
CA LEU A 264 16.93 -14.46 4.33
C LEU A 264 18.10 -15.09 3.56
N LYS A 265 18.93 -14.29 2.88
CA LYS A 265 20.12 -14.80 2.17
C LYS A 265 21.14 -15.43 3.11
N ARG A 266 21.25 -14.93 4.35
CA ARG A 266 22.21 -15.39 5.36
C ARG A 266 21.78 -16.69 6.06
N LEU A 267 20.51 -17.07 5.93
CA LEU A 267 19.98 -18.27 6.57
C LEU A 267 20.29 -19.54 5.77
N PRO A 268 20.39 -20.70 6.45
CA PRO A 268 20.43 -22.01 5.81
C PRO A 268 19.21 -22.23 4.91
N PRO A 269 19.33 -22.91 3.75
CA PRO A 269 18.22 -23.11 2.82
C PRO A 269 16.94 -23.68 3.44
N GLY A 270 17.04 -24.56 4.44
CA GLY A 270 15.90 -25.16 5.13
C GLY A 270 15.06 -24.18 5.94
N ASP A 271 15.67 -23.12 6.50
CA ASP A 271 15.00 -22.15 7.36
C ASP A 271 14.37 -20.98 6.60
N ARG A 272 14.84 -20.72 5.37
CA ARG A 272 14.42 -19.57 4.56
C ARG A 272 12.91 -19.52 4.33
N PHE A 273 12.29 -20.67 4.06
CA PHE A 273 10.86 -20.74 3.75
C PHE A 273 9.98 -20.39 4.94
N ARG A 274 10.28 -20.98 6.11
CA ARG A 274 9.57 -20.69 7.36
C ARG A 274 9.76 -19.23 7.74
N ARG A 275 11.01 -18.75 7.72
CA ARG A 275 11.31 -17.36 8.08
C ARG A 275 10.64 -16.35 7.15
N ALA A 276 10.66 -16.60 5.84
CA ALA A 276 10.00 -15.74 4.87
C ALA A 276 8.48 -15.67 5.11
N SER A 277 7.86 -16.78 5.53
CA SER A 277 6.45 -16.82 5.89
C SER A 277 6.16 -15.94 7.11
N GLU A 278 6.91 -16.13 8.20
CA GLU A 278 6.77 -15.34 9.43
C GLU A 278 7.02 -13.83 9.23
N GLU A 279 7.96 -13.47 8.35
CA GLU A 279 8.24 -12.07 8.01
C GLU A 279 7.17 -11.45 7.12
N ALA A 280 6.58 -12.22 6.20
CA ALA A 280 5.46 -11.77 5.37
C ALA A 280 4.23 -11.43 6.23
N ASP A 281 3.87 -12.32 7.15
CA ASP A 281 2.72 -12.12 8.04
C ASP A 281 2.93 -10.90 8.94
N ARG A 282 4.14 -10.74 9.50
CA ARG A 282 4.50 -9.56 10.31
C ARG A 282 4.48 -8.27 9.50
N LEU A 283 4.99 -8.29 8.26
CA LEU A 283 4.96 -7.12 7.39
C LEU A 283 3.53 -6.67 7.11
N LEU A 284 2.65 -7.59 6.74
CA LEU A 284 1.23 -7.30 6.50
C LEU A 284 0.53 -6.79 7.77
N HIS A 285 0.75 -7.44 8.91
CA HIS A 285 0.18 -6.99 10.18
C HIS A 285 0.61 -5.57 10.55
N ASP A 286 1.88 -5.25 10.37
CA ASP A 286 2.42 -3.92 10.69
C ASP A 286 1.95 -2.85 9.70
N MET A 287 1.81 -3.18 8.41
CA MET A 287 1.21 -2.29 7.42
C MET A 287 -0.26 -1.98 7.77
N ALA A 288 -1.04 -3.01 8.12
CA ALA A 288 -2.43 -2.85 8.54
C ALA A 288 -2.53 -1.96 9.81
N SER A 289 -1.70 -2.24 10.80
CA SER A 289 -1.65 -1.47 12.06
C SER A 289 -1.18 -0.03 11.85
N GLY A 290 -0.16 0.18 11.01
CA GLY A 290 0.35 1.49 10.61
C GLY A 290 -0.73 2.33 9.96
N PHE A 291 -1.48 1.74 9.04
CA PHE A 291 -2.60 2.36 8.38
C PHE A 291 -3.69 2.82 9.36
N THR A 292 -4.14 1.94 10.25
CA THR A 292 -5.16 2.28 11.26
C THR A 292 -4.71 3.42 12.17
N ARG A 293 -3.42 3.47 12.52
CA ARG A 293 -2.82 4.57 13.32
C ARG A 293 -2.80 5.89 12.54
N HIS A 294 -2.42 5.87 11.26
CA HIS A 294 -2.42 7.07 10.41
C HIS A 294 -3.82 7.67 10.29
N ARG A 295 -4.82 6.82 10.02
CA ARG A 295 -6.25 7.20 9.94
C ARG A 295 -6.74 7.89 11.21
N ARG A 296 -6.40 7.35 12.39
CA ARG A 296 -6.79 7.97 13.68
C ARG A 296 -6.19 9.36 13.85
N ARG A 297 -4.95 9.58 13.40
CA ARG A 297 -4.27 10.89 13.47
C ARG A 297 -4.82 11.89 12.45
N GLU A 298 -5.11 11.44 11.23
CA GLU A 298 -5.72 12.27 10.19
C GLU A 298 -7.17 12.63 10.51
N SER A 299 -7.96 11.72 11.06
CA SER A 299 -9.30 12.02 11.58
C SER A 299 -9.25 13.10 12.68
N TRP A 300 -8.17 13.14 13.47
CA TRP A 300 -7.93 14.18 14.47
C TRP A 300 -7.55 15.53 13.84
N ARG A 301 -6.73 15.54 12.78
CA ARG A 301 -6.30 16.76 12.08
C ARG A 301 -7.33 17.32 11.10
N THR A 302 -8.13 16.48 10.44
CA THR A 302 -9.11 16.85 9.41
C THR A 302 -10.53 17.00 9.93
N GLY A 303 -10.80 16.65 11.20
CA GLY A 303 -12.05 17.01 11.88
C GLY A 303 -12.29 18.52 11.84
N HIS A 304 -11.25 19.32 12.12
CA HIS A 304 -11.33 20.79 12.09
C HIS A 304 -11.45 21.39 10.68
N ALA A 305 -10.95 20.72 9.63
CA ALA A 305 -10.98 21.23 8.25
C ALA A 305 -12.21 20.76 7.48
N SER A 306 -12.72 19.55 7.77
CA SER A 306 -13.94 19.02 7.15
C SER A 306 -15.21 19.74 7.59
N LEU A 307 -15.26 20.17 8.86
CA LEU A 307 -16.35 20.97 9.41
C LEU A 307 -16.48 22.36 8.77
N ARG A 308 -15.42 22.90 8.13
CA ARG A 308 -15.46 24.25 7.52
C ARG A 308 -15.97 24.30 6.09
N ALA A 309 -15.88 23.19 5.35
CA ALA A 309 -16.23 23.16 3.92
C ALA A 309 -17.65 22.61 3.66
N ALA A 310 -18.25 21.91 4.62
CA ALA A 310 -19.59 21.34 4.48
C ALA A 310 -20.73 22.30 4.88
N GLU A 311 -20.43 23.40 5.56
CA GLU A 311 -21.44 24.32 6.11
C GLU A 311 -21.26 25.72 5.54
N LYS A 312 -21.82 25.95 4.34
CA LYS A 312 -22.15 27.28 3.83
C LYS A 312 -23.38 27.91 4.54
N ASP A 313 -23.84 27.31 5.64
CA ASP A 313 -24.82 27.88 6.56
C ASP A 313 -24.34 27.66 7.99
N ARG A 314 -24.23 28.72 8.80
CA ARG A 314 -23.39 28.68 10.02
C ARG A 314 -23.94 27.69 11.08
N PRO A 315 -23.16 26.66 11.49
CA PRO A 315 -23.62 25.55 12.35
C PRO A 315 -23.86 25.98 13.79
N THR A 316 -23.09 26.98 14.21
CA THR A 316 -23.14 27.62 15.51
C THR A 316 -24.49 28.29 15.76
N GLY A 317 -25.19 28.79 14.75
CA GLY A 317 -26.51 29.42 14.95
C GLY A 317 -27.58 28.42 15.39
N MET A 318 -27.58 27.23 14.79
CA MET A 318 -28.54 26.18 15.12
C MET A 318 -28.18 25.46 16.42
N ALA A 319 -26.90 25.15 16.62
CA ALA A 319 -26.40 24.59 17.87
C ALA A 319 -26.59 25.56 19.05
N ARG A 320 -26.43 26.86 18.84
CA ARG A 320 -26.75 27.90 19.85
C ARG A 320 -28.24 27.87 20.17
N ARG A 321 -29.11 27.90 19.17
CA ARG A 321 -30.57 27.91 19.39
C ARG A 321 -31.07 26.64 20.07
N GLU A 322 -30.64 25.48 19.60
CA GLU A 322 -31.08 24.18 20.15
C GLU A 322 -30.38 23.84 21.47
N GLY A 323 -29.12 24.24 21.64
CA GLY A 323 -28.35 24.11 22.88
C GLY A 323 -28.86 25.02 24.00
N LEU A 324 -29.18 26.29 23.71
CA LEU A 324 -29.76 27.20 24.71
C LEU A 324 -31.20 26.83 25.10
N GLY A 325 -31.87 26.01 24.30
CA GLY A 325 -33.17 25.41 24.59
C GLY A 325 -33.09 24.02 25.23
N ALA A 326 -31.90 23.57 25.65
CA ALA A 326 -31.68 22.25 26.23
C ALA A 326 -32.54 22.04 27.48
N ARG A 327 -33.19 20.87 27.54
CA ARG A 327 -33.93 20.40 28.72
C ARG A 327 -33.23 19.18 29.33
N PRO A 328 -33.42 18.87 30.63
CA PRO A 328 -32.81 17.72 31.27
C PRO A 328 -33.03 16.40 30.53
N GLU A 329 -34.23 16.19 29.99
CA GLU A 329 -34.61 14.95 29.31
C GLU A 329 -33.87 14.74 27.97
N ARG A 330 -33.16 15.77 27.50
CA ARG A 330 -32.44 15.80 26.24
C ARG A 330 -30.97 16.16 26.40
N SER A 331 -30.48 16.21 27.63
CA SER A 331 -29.12 16.63 27.95
C SER A 331 -28.38 15.52 28.68
N PHE A 332 -27.15 15.25 28.23
CA PHE A 332 -26.34 14.15 28.71
C PHE A 332 -24.89 14.59 28.90
N TRP A 333 -24.18 13.88 29.76
CA TRP A 333 -22.72 13.90 29.88
C TRP A 333 -22.15 12.65 29.20
N ASP A 334 -21.22 12.83 28.27
CA ASP A 334 -20.44 11.71 27.70
C ASP A 334 -19.25 11.41 28.64
N GLU A 335 -19.37 10.35 29.42
CA GLU A 335 -18.37 9.91 30.41
C GLU A 335 -17.03 9.53 29.76
N ARG A 336 -17.04 9.17 28.47
CA ARG A 336 -15.82 8.75 27.75
C ARG A 336 -15.04 9.94 27.24
N GLU A 337 -15.74 10.92 26.66
CA GLU A 337 -15.11 12.06 25.96
C GLU A 337 -15.08 13.32 26.83
N GLY A 338 -15.73 13.32 28.00
CA GLY A 338 -15.75 14.46 28.93
C GLY A 338 -16.46 15.69 28.34
N THR A 339 -17.58 15.47 27.64
CA THR A 339 -18.31 16.53 26.93
C THR A 339 -19.80 16.48 27.24
N PHE A 340 -20.47 17.64 27.10
CA PHE A 340 -21.92 17.74 27.17
C PHE A 340 -22.56 17.41 25.83
N VAL A 341 -23.69 16.71 25.86
CA VAL A 341 -24.43 16.29 24.69
C VAL A 341 -25.87 16.74 24.81
N VAL A 342 -26.36 17.49 23.82
CA VAL A 342 -27.76 17.96 23.76
C VAL A 342 -28.41 17.40 22.51
N LEU A 343 -29.54 16.70 22.68
CA LEU A 343 -30.33 16.19 21.57
C LEU A 343 -31.20 17.31 20.99
N GLY A 344 -30.91 17.68 19.75
CA GLY A 344 -31.60 18.67 18.93
C GLY A 344 -32.79 18.10 18.13
N GLY A 345 -33.38 18.92 17.28
CA GLY A 345 -34.50 18.51 16.42
C GLY A 345 -34.08 17.53 15.30
N ARG A 346 -35.00 16.69 14.82
CA ARG A 346 -34.81 15.79 13.65
C ARG A 346 -33.59 14.84 13.75
N GLY A 347 -33.32 14.30 14.95
CA GLY A 347 -32.21 13.36 15.16
C GLY A 347 -30.83 14.03 15.25
N ARG A 348 -30.76 15.36 15.26
CA ARG A 348 -29.52 16.09 15.54
C ARG A 348 -29.09 15.95 16.99
N THR A 349 -27.79 15.90 17.19
CA THR A 349 -27.13 15.81 18.48
C THR A 349 -25.98 16.79 18.48
N HIS A 350 -25.97 17.70 19.43
CA HIS A 350 -24.95 18.73 19.59
C HIS A 350 -24.02 18.36 20.73
N VAL A 351 -22.72 18.52 20.51
CA VAL A 351 -21.68 18.26 21.51
C VAL A 351 -21.04 19.58 21.90
N PHE A 352 -20.90 19.80 23.21
CA PHE A 352 -20.33 20.99 23.80
C PHE A 352 -19.18 20.63 24.75
N SER A 353 -18.16 21.47 24.80
CA SER A 353 -17.04 21.30 25.71
C SER A 353 -17.45 21.56 27.15
N VAL A 354 -16.56 21.25 28.09
CA VAL A 354 -16.75 21.57 29.52
C VAL A 354 -16.97 23.06 29.76
N ASP A 355 -16.50 23.93 28.86
CA ASP A 355 -16.65 25.39 28.91
C ASP A 355 -17.88 25.89 28.16
N GLY A 356 -18.74 25.00 27.66
CA GLY A 356 -19.96 25.35 26.94
C GLY A 356 -19.75 25.77 25.49
N LEU A 357 -18.54 25.63 24.94
CA LEU A 357 -18.25 25.88 23.53
C LEU A 357 -18.82 24.76 22.66
N HIS A 358 -19.48 25.11 21.57
CA HIS A 358 -19.95 24.12 20.60
C HIS A 358 -18.75 23.43 19.93
N VAL A 359 -18.66 22.10 20.09
CA VAL A 359 -17.59 21.28 19.54
C VAL A 359 -18.00 20.73 18.18
N THR A 360 -19.18 20.10 18.09
CA THR A 360 -19.69 19.54 16.83
C THR A 360 -21.19 19.23 16.89
N SER A 361 -21.79 18.98 15.72
CA SER A 361 -23.16 18.47 15.59
C SER A 361 -23.13 17.21 14.73
N LEU A 362 -23.87 16.18 15.13
CA LEU A 362 -24.01 14.92 14.38
C LEU A 362 -25.47 14.47 14.35
N HIS A 363 -25.82 13.59 13.42
CA HIS A 363 -27.13 12.93 13.41
C HIS A 363 -26.97 11.54 14.02
N LEU A 364 -27.82 11.23 15.00
CA LEU A 364 -27.88 9.90 15.61
C LEU A 364 -29.29 9.36 15.47
N ASP A 365 -29.38 8.08 15.10
CA ASP A 365 -30.64 7.36 15.15
C ASP A 365 -30.99 6.96 16.59
N ARG A 366 -32.23 6.53 16.78
CA ARG A 366 -32.77 6.20 18.11
C ARG A 366 -32.00 5.04 18.77
N ARG A 367 -31.65 4.01 17.99
CA ARG A 367 -30.91 2.84 18.46
C ARG A 367 -29.52 3.22 18.97
N SER A 368 -28.85 4.14 18.28
CA SER A 368 -27.54 4.68 18.66
C SER A 368 -27.58 5.44 19.98
N ILE A 369 -28.66 6.16 20.25
CA ILE A 369 -28.85 6.88 21.52
C ILE A 369 -29.11 5.88 22.65
N GLU A 370 -30.05 4.95 22.43
CA GLU A 370 -30.42 3.90 23.40
C GLU A 370 -29.19 3.05 23.78
N ALA A 371 -28.40 2.60 22.81
CA ALA A 371 -27.20 1.81 23.07
C ALA A 371 -26.13 2.57 23.90
N ARG A 372 -26.05 3.90 23.78
CA ARG A 372 -25.10 4.72 24.58
C ARG A 372 -25.58 4.92 26.01
N LEU A 373 -26.90 4.96 26.22
CA LEU A 373 -27.52 5.01 27.54
C LEU A 373 -27.42 3.66 28.25
N GLU A 374 -27.74 2.56 27.56
CA GLU A 374 -27.65 1.19 28.11
C GLU A 374 -26.22 0.85 28.55
N LYS A 375 -25.23 1.24 27.74
CA LYS A 375 -23.80 1.04 28.05
C LYS A 375 -23.25 2.04 29.07
N ARG A 376 -24.09 2.90 29.65
CA ARG A 376 -23.72 3.98 30.60
C ARG A 376 -22.60 4.89 30.07
N ARG A 377 -22.48 5.00 28.74
CA ARG A 377 -21.54 5.95 28.11
C ARG A 377 -22.08 7.37 28.26
N TRP A 378 -23.39 7.53 28.14
CA TRP A 378 -24.07 8.80 28.35
C TRP A 378 -24.85 8.75 29.66
N ARG A 379 -24.56 9.72 30.53
CA ARG A 379 -25.27 9.93 31.78
C ARG A 379 -26.25 11.08 31.61
N PRO A 380 -27.55 10.92 31.90
CA PRO A 380 -28.49 12.04 31.90
C PRO A 380 -28.03 13.13 32.87
N LEU A 381 -28.16 14.40 32.45
CA LEU A 381 -27.90 15.54 33.32
C LEU A 381 -29.12 15.85 34.19
N ASP A 382 -28.88 16.24 35.44
CA ASP A 382 -29.93 16.81 36.28
C ASP A 382 -30.19 18.29 35.95
N GLY A 383 -31.24 18.88 36.55
CA GLY A 383 -31.61 20.27 36.32
C GLY A 383 -30.53 21.29 36.72
N GLY A 384 -29.72 20.98 37.73
CA GLY A 384 -28.61 21.83 38.18
C GLY A 384 -27.44 21.78 37.19
N GLU A 385 -27.07 20.59 36.72
CA GLU A 385 -26.04 20.39 35.71
C GLU A 385 -26.41 21.05 34.36
N VAL A 386 -27.69 20.98 33.96
CA VAL A 386 -28.18 21.69 32.78
C VAL A 386 -28.10 23.21 32.95
N ALA A 387 -28.44 23.74 34.13
CA ALA A 387 -28.32 25.18 34.39
C ALA A 387 -26.86 25.66 34.29
N VAL A 388 -25.90 24.86 34.79
CA VAL A 388 -24.47 25.13 34.67
C VAL A 388 -24.03 25.12 33.20
N LEU A 389 -24.46 24.12 32.42
CA LEU A 389 -24.19 24.04 30.99
C LEU A 389 -24.72 25.27 30.24
N LEU A 390 -25.97 25.66 30.50
CA LEU A 390 -26.59 26.82 29.86
C LEU A 390 -25.88 28.13 30.23
N GLY A 391 -25.45 28.30 31.47
CA GLY A 391 -24.66 29.46 31.90
C GLY A 391 -23.34 29.56 31.14
N LYS A 392 -22.62 28.44 31.00
CA LYS A 392 -21.37 28.35 30.24
C LYS A 392 -21.56 28.61 28.75
N MET A 393 -22.60 28.04 28.13
CA MET A 393 -22.95 28.29 26.74
C MET A 393 -23.25 29.77 26.47
N ARG A 394 -24.00 30.44 27.35
CA ARG A 394 -24.29 31.88 27.21
C ARG A 394 -22.99 32.70 27.23
N ALA A 395 -22.15 32.48 28.23
CA ALA A 395 -20.85 33.15 28.33
C ALA A 395 -19.96 32.90 27.08
N ALA A 396 -19.92 31.65 26.60
CA ALA A 396 -19.16 31.26 25.43
C ALA A 396 -19.68 31.89 24.12
N PHE A 397 -21.01 32.01 23.95
CA PHE A 397 -21.61 32.60 22.76
C PHE A 397 -21.58 34.12 22.75
N ASP A 398 -21.57 34.77 23.91
CA ASP A 398 -21.52 36.23 24.02
C ASP A 398 -20.08 36.75 23.89
N GLY A 399 -19.08 35.99 24.37
CA GLY A 399 -17.65 36.30 24.17
C GLY A 399 -17.15 36.17 22.72
N ALA A 400 -17.86 35.44 21.86
CA ALA A 400 -17.50 35.24 20.46
C ALA A 400 -17.87 36.42 19.53
N ASN A 401 -18.61 37.42 20.01
CA ASN A 401 -18.99 38.62 19.24
C ASN A 401 -18.15 39.86 19.59
N GLY A 402 -17.12 39.74 20.42
CA GLY A 402 -16.34 40.87 20.97
C GLY A 402 -15.04 41.24 20.24
N ASP A 403 -14.53 40.43 19.30
CA ASP A 403 -13.31 40.72 18.54
C ASP A 403 -13.64 40.87 17.04
N GLY A 404 -14.08 42.06 16.65
CA GLY A 404 -14.01 42.55 15.28
C GLY A 404 -13.29 43.90 15.31
N PRO A 405 -12.20 44.11 14.54
CA PRO A 405 -11.58 45.43 14.47
C PRO A 405 -12.55 46.42 13.84
N GLU A 406 -12.65 47.60 14.42
CA GLU A 406 -13.34 48.76 13.86
C GLU A 406 -12.86 49.03 12.41
N VAL A 407 -13.83 49.12 11.50
CA VAL A 407 -13.86 50.14 10.44
C VAL A 407 -15.28 50.71 10.39
#